data_AF-X5WUZ4-F1
#
_entry.id   AF-X5WUZ4-F1
#
_cell.length_a   1.000
_cell.length_b   1.000
_cell.length_c   1.000
_cell.angle_alpha   90.00
_cell.angle_beta   90.00
_cell.angle_gamma   90.00
#
_symmetry.space_group_name_H-M   'P 1'
#
loop_
_entity.id
_entity.type
_entity.pdbx_description
1 polymer ?
#
loop_
_entity_poly.entity_id
_entity_poly.type
_entity_poly.pdbx_seq_one_letter_code
_entity_poly.pdbx_strand_id
1 'polypeptide(L)'
;MASQTSGKADQQALDRRFMAAALRLSRRNAGRTSTNPSVGTIIVRDDGAGPMIVGTGVTAVGGRPHAETEALTEAGELARGATAYVTLEPCAHHGRTPPCANALVNAGVARVVGAASDPDPRVSGKGYAILRAAGIEVVEKVLVEEAAEQMAGYLIRSMKKRPEVTLKLALSSDGKIGRHGAGQVAITGDIARREVYLMRAEADGILVGIGTALEDDPALTVRLPGLENRSPARIVLDRQIRLPEASKLVSGIDRVPLYITASLEADPLRRSVLERAGVRFIGTETHEGGIALPELLEDLGALGMASVLVEGGAKVASAFLAEGLVDRIVLFQGPEAIGEGGIASPIDANHIPAGFRKLREMRFGEDSYAEWVRDI
;
A
#
# COMPACT_ATOMS: atom_id res chain seq x y z
N MET A 1 -27.57 -15.57 33.36
CA MET A 1 -26.96 -14.34 32.81
C MET A 1 -25.44 -14.46 32.70
N ALA A 2 -24.69 -14.84 33.75
CA ALA A 2 -23.22 -14.96 33.70
C ALA A 2 -22.65 -15.90 32.60
N SER A 3 -23.32 -17.04 32.32
CA SER A 3 -22.89 -18.00 31.28
C SER A 3 -23.15 -17.57 29.84
N GLN A 4 -24.15 -16.70 29.58
CA GLN A 4 -24.39 -16.14 28.25
C GLN A 4 -23.40 -15.01 27.93
N THR A 5 -22.98 -14.25 28.95
CA THR A 5 -21.95 -13.22 28.81
C THR A 5 -20.56 -13.80 28.57
N SER A 6 -20.21 -14.95 29.17
CA SER A 6 -18.91 -15.61 28.93
C SER A 6 -18.79 -16.13 27.49
N GLY A 7 -19.81 -16.84 26.98
CA GLY A 7 -19.80 -17.36 25.61
C GLY A 7 -19.72 -16.28 24.53
N LYS A 8 -20.35 -15.11 24.77
CA LYS A 8 -20.26 -13.97 23.85
C LYS A 8 -18.86 -13.34 23.83
N ALA A 9 -18.22 -13.23 24.99
CA ALA A 9 -16.85 -12.71 25.09
C ALA A 9 -15.84 -13.65 24.42
N ASP A 10 -16.00 -14.97 24.60
CA ASP A 10 -15.16 -15.98 23.96
C ASP A 10 -15.30 -15.95 22.43
N GLN A 11 -16.53 -15.81 21.92
CA GLN A 11 -16.77 -15.67 20.48
C GLN A 11 -16.14 -14.39 19.91
N GLN A 12 -16.25 -13.26 20.62
CA GLN A 12 -15.60 -12.01 20.19
C GLN A 12 -14.07 -12.13 20.15
N ALA A 13 -13.47 -12.84 21.11
CA ALA A 13 -12.04 -13.12 21.12
C ALA A 13 -11.63 -14.01 19.93
N LEU A 14 -12.40 -15.04 19.61
CA LEU A 14 -12.21 -15.87 18.42
C LEU A 14 -12.34 -15.06 17.13
N ASP A 15 -13.35 -14.19 17.04
CA ASP A 15 -13.56 -13.35 15.85
C ASP A 15 -12.38 -12.44 15.59
N ARG A 16 -11.87 -11.77 16.64
CA ARG A 16 -10.67 -10.94 16.54
C ARG A 16 -9.45 -11.77 16.14
N ARG A 17 -9.30 -12.98 16.65
CA ARG A 17 -8.16 -13.86 16.34
C ARG A 17 -8.15 -14.28 14.86
N PHE A 18 -9.29 -14.75 14.33
CA PHE A 18 -9.38 -15.17 12.93
C PHE A 18 -9.35 -13.97 11.98
N MET A 19 -9.95 -12.84 12.34
CA MET A 19 -9.82 -11.63 11.53
C MET A 19 -8.38 -11.13 11.47
N ALA A 20 -7.65 -11.14 12.60
CA ALA A 20 -6.23 -10.80 12.59
C ALA A 20 -5.40 -11.77 11.74
N ALA A 21 -5.79 -13.04 11.66
CA ALA A 21 -5.16 -14.00 10.76
C ALA A 21 -5.49 -13.70 9.29
N ALA A 22 -6.74 -13.36 8.97
CA ALA A 22 -7.17 -12.99 7.63
C ALA A 22 -6.47 -11.71 7.13
N LEU A 23 -6.28 -10.70 7.99
CA LEU A 23 -5.50 -9.50 7.70
C LEU A 23 -4.04 -9.87 7.38
N ARG A 24 -3.36 -10.63 8.23
CA ARG A 24 -1.98 -11.08 7.94
C ARG A 24 -1.88 -11.89 6.64
N LEU A 25 -2.85 -12.76 6.38
CA LEU A 25 -2.93 -13.55 5.14
C LEU A 25 -3.05 -12.63 3.93
N SER A 26 -3.89 -11.60 4.00
CA SER A 26 -4.16 -10.68 2.90
C SER A 26 -2.94 -9.87 2.47
N ARG A 27 -1.96 -9.62 3.34
CA ARG A 27 -0.71 -8.93 2.98
C ARG A 27 0.13 -9.63 1.91
N ARG A 28 -0.05 -10.95 1.69
CA ARG A 28 0.77 -11.75 0.75
C ARG A 28 0.75 -11.20 -0.68
N ASN A 29 -0.35 -10.59 -1.09
CA ASN A 29 -0.56 -10.00 -2.43
C ASN A 29 -0.68 -8.47 -2.42
N ALA A 30 -0.31 -7.78 -1.34
CA ALA A 30 -0.21 -6.33 -1.33
C ALA A 30 0.69 -5.84 -2.49
N GLY A 31 0.27 -4.78 -3.20
CA GLY A 31 0.93 -4.26 -4.40
C GLY A 31 0.82 -5.16 -5.66
N ARG A 32 0.02 -6.24 -5.63
CA ARG A 32 -0.04 -7.23 -6.73
C ARG A 32 -1.45 -7.45 -7.27
N THR A 33 -2.46 -6.80 -6.70
CA THR A 33 -3.87 -7.01 -7.02
C THR A 33 -4.42 -6.01 -8.03
N SER A 34 -3.54 -5.28 -8.74
CA SER A 34 -3.90 -4.22 -9.68
C SER A 34 -4.82 -3.20 -8.98
N THR A 35 -5.92 -2.82 -9.60
CA THR A 35 -6.87 -1.82 -9.08
C THR A 35 -7.74 -2.30 -7.91
N ASN A 36 -7.69 -3.59 -7.57
CA ASN A 36 -8.42 -4.18 -6.44
C ASN A 36 -7.57 -4.19 -5.17
N PRO A 37 -8.20 -4.17 -3.98
CA PRO A 37 -7.48 -4.36 -2.73
C PRO A 37 -7.03 -5.82 -2.55
N SER A 38 -5.95 -6.00 -1.79
CA SER A 38 -5.57 -7.33 -1.31
C SER A 38 -6.41 -7.70 -0.10
N VAL A 39 -7.47 -8.47 -0.34
CA VAL A 39 -8.42 -8.96 0.67
C VAL A 39 -7.99 -10.36 1.09
N GLY A 40 -8.17 -10.70 2.35
CA GLY A 40 -8.04 -12.05 2.89
C GLY A 40 -9.38 -12.58 3.36
N THR A 41 -9.59 -13.87 3.13
CA THR A 41 -10.73 -14.63 3.62
C THR A 41 -10.25 -15.92 4.28
N ILE A 42 -10.77 -16.22 5.47
CA ILE A 42 -10.57 -17.50 6.15
C ILE A 42 -11.94 -18.10 6.47
N ILE A 43 -12.15 -19.35 6.10
CA ILE A 43 -13.37 -20.12 6.43
C ILE A 43 -13.03 -21.09 7.55
N VAL A 44 -13.79 -20.99 8.64
CA VAL A 44 -13.59 -21.76 9.86
C VAL A 44 -14.84 -22.57 10.15
N ARG A 45 -14.67 -23.88 10.32
CA ARG A 45 -15.71 -24.80 10.75
C ARG A 45 -15.45 -25.20 12.20
N ASP A 46 -16.52 -25.31 12.98
CA ASP A 46 -16.48 -25.91 14.31
C ASP A 46 -17.52 -27.03 14.35
N ASP A 47 -17.06 -28.26 14.52
CA ASP A 47 -17.90 -29.46 14.62
C ASP A 47 -17.99 -29.99 16.06
N GLY A 48 -17.56 -29.19 17.04
CA GLY A 48 -17.54 -29.54 18.46
C GLY A 48 -16.18 -30.02 18.96
N ALA A 49 -15.21 -30.28 18.08
CA ALA A 49 -13.80 -30.52 18.46
C ALA A 49 -12.98 -29.22 18.56
N GLY A 50 -13.58 -28.07 18.24
CA GLY A 50 -12.96 -26.76 18.22
C GLY A 50 -12.81 -26.20 16.79
N PRO A 51 -12.47 -24.91 16.66
CA PRO A 51 -12.47 -24.23 15.38
C PRO A 51 -11.30 -24.65 14.50
N MET A 52 -11.60 -25.13 13.29
CA MET A 52 -10.65 -25.56 12.27
C MET A 52 -10.77 -24.69 11.02
N ILE A 53 -9.63 -24.20 10.52
CA ILE A 53 -9.57 -23.53 9.22
C ILE A 53 -9.75 -24.59 8.13
N VAL A 54 -10.79 -24.45 7.32
CA VAL A 54 -11.10 -25.35 6.20
C VAL A 54 -10.87 -24.73 4.84
N GLY A 55 -10.70 -23.40 4.77
CA GLY A 55 -10.33 -22.73 3.54
C GLY A 55 -9.73 -21.35 3.80
N THR A 56 -8.84 -20.94 2.91
CA THR A 56 -8.12 -19.68 2.95
C THR A 56 -8.04 -19.09 1.55
N GLY A 57 -8.10 -17.77 1.47
CA GLY A 57 -8.04 -17.08 0.18
C GLY A 57 -7.49 -15.69 0.32
N VAL A 58 -6.78 -15.26 -0.72
CA VAL A 58 -6.33 -13.88 -0.90
C VAL A 58 -6.75 -13.46 -2.29
N THR A 59 -7.15 -12.19 -2.47
CA THR A 59 -7.35 -11.64 -3.82
C THR A 59 -6.14 -11.99 -4.68
N ALA A 60 -6.36 -12.68 -5.78
CA ALA A 60 -5.27 -13.20 -6.57
C ALA A 60 -4.50 -12.08 -7.29
N VAL A 61 -3.28 -12.40 -7.73
CA VAL A 61 -2.45 -11.48 -8.50
C VAL A 61 -3.20 -11.04 -9.76
N GLY A 62 -3.19 -9.74 -10.03
CA GLY A 62 -4.02 -9.12 -11.09
C GLY A 62 -5.46 -8.80 -10.65
N GLY A 63 -5.82 -9.09 -9.41
CA GLY A 63 -7.07 -8.65 -8.77
C GLY A 63 -8.21 -9.66 -8.83
N ARG A 64 -8.07 -10.78 -9.54
CA ARG A 64 -9.10 -11.84 -9.62
C ARG A 64 -8.48 -13.23 -9.72
N PRO A 65 -9.13 -14.27 -9.17
CA PRO A 65 -10.39 -14.22 -8.39
C PRO A 65 -10.26 -13.51 -7.03
N HIS A 66 -11.39 -13.18 -6.42
CA HIS A 66 -11.45 -12.55 -5.10
C HIS A 66 -11.15 -13.58 -3.99
N ALA A 67 -10.79 -13.10 -2.81
CA ALA A 67 -10.39 -13.92 -1.67
C ALA A 67 -11.47 -14.93 -1.25
N GLU A 68 -12.74 -14.54 -1.27
CA GLU A 68 -13.87 -15.40 -0.90
C GLU A 68 -14.00 -16.59 -1.86
N THR A 69 -13.79 -16.37 -3.16
CA THR A 69 -13.86 -17.45 -4.17
C THR A 69 -12.76 -18.48 -3.97
N GLU A 70 -11.54 -18.03 -3.71
CA GLU A 70 -10.40 -18.91 -3.41
C GLU A 70 -10.65 -19.71 -2.13
N ALA A 71 -11.05 -19.04 -1.05
CA ALA A 71 -11.31 -19.69 0.24
C ALA A 71 -12.46 -20.71 0.16
N LEU A 72 -13.52 -20.41 -0.59
CA LEU A 72 -14.64 -21.33 -0.83
C LEU A 72 -14.22 -22.54 -1.65
N THR A 73 -13.35 -22.33 -2.63
CA THR A 73 -12.81 -23.42 -3.47
C THR A 73 -11.96 -24.36 -2.65
N GLU A 74 -11.10 -23.85 -1.77
CA GLU A 74 -10.32 -24.66 -0.83
C GLU A 74 -11.21 -25.41 0.17
N ALA A 75 -12.24 -24.74 0.71
CA ALA A 75 -13.13 -25.34 1.70
C ALA A 75 -14.06 -26.42 1.13
N GLY A 76 -14.51 -26.28 -0.12
CA GLY A 76 -15.48 -27.19 -0.73
C GLY A 76 -16.74 -27.35 0.15
N GLU A 77 -17.21 -28.58 0.33
CA GLU A 77 -18.39 -28.88 1.16
C GLU A 77 -18.21 -28.54 2.64
N LEU A 78 -16.97 -28.36 3.13
CA LEU A 78 -16.72 -27.97 4.52
C LEU A 78 -17.12 -26.52 4.81
N ALA A 79 -17.38 -25.70 3.78
CA ALA A 79 -17.90 -24.35 3.94
C ALA A 79 -19.35 -24.32 4.46
N ARG A 80 -20.12 -25.39 4.24
CA ARG A 80 -21.52 -25.45 4.68
C ARG A 80 -21.60 -25.43 6.20
N GLY A 81 -22.35 -24.47 6.73
CA GLY A 81 -22.48 -24.24 8.17
C GLY A 81 -21.28 -23.53 8.83
N ALA A 82 -20.24 -23.19 8.07
CA ALA A 82 -19.02 -22.57 8.59
C ALA A 82 -19.18 -21.05 8.81
N THR A 83 -18.17 -20.44 9.44
CA THR A 83 -18.00 -18.99 9.54
C THR A 83 -16.94 -18.51 8.55
N ALA A 84 -17.25 -17.50 7.74
CA ALA A 84 -16.28 -16.81 6.89
C ALA A 84 -15.82 -15.48 7.52
N TYR A 85 -14.51 -15.32 7.71
CA TYR A 85 -13.88 -14.08 8.15
C TYR A 85 -13.31 -13.36 6.92
N VAL A 86 -13.86 -12.20 6.58
CA VAL A 86 -13.51 -11.45 5.36
C VAL A 86 -13.03 -10.05 5.73
N THR A 87 -11.85 -9.68 5.27
CA THR A 87 -11.22 -8.38 5.62
C THR A 87 -11.89 -7.14 5.00
N LEU A 88 -12.68 -7.32 3.94
CA LEU A 88 -13.50 -6.27 3.30
C LEU A 88 -14.91 -6.80 3.07
N GLU A 89 -15.92 -5.91 3.05
CA GLU A 89 -17.30 -6.29 2.71
C GLU A 89 -17.35 -7.08 1.38
N PRO A 90 -17.98 -8.29 1.37
CA PRO A 90 -18.12 -9.07 0.15
C PRO A 90 -18.88 -8.32 -0.93
N CYS A 91 -18.36 -8.33 -2.16
CA CYS A 91 -18.97 -7.55 -3.23
C CYS A 91 -20.42 -8.01 -3.55
N ALA A 92 -21.27 -7.04 -3.87
CA ALA A 92 -22.70 -7.23 -4.13
C ALA A 92 -23.12 -7.05 -5.60
N HIS A 93 -22.22 -6.54 -6.45
CA HIS A 93 -22.52 -6.21 -7.84
C HIS A 93 -21.99 -7.28 -8.80
N HIS A 94 -22.74 -7.53 -9.88
CA HIS A 94 -22.27 -8.37 -10.98
C HIS A 94 -21.23 -7.59 -11.78
N GLY A 95 -19.97 -7.98 -11.62
CA GLY A 95 -18.85 -7.50 -12.45
C GLY A 95 -18.55 -8.50 -13.56
N ARG A 96 -17.26 -8.80 -13.76
CA ARG A 96 -16.81 -9.89 -14.64
C ARG A 96 -17.10 -11.29 -14.09
N THR A 97 -17.33 -11.40 -12.79
CA THR A 97 -17.67 -12.63 -12.08
C THR A 97 -18.93 -12.40 -11.23
N PRO A 98 -19.67 -13.46 -10.86
CA PRO A 98 -20.77 -13.34 -9.90
C PRO A 98 -20.32 -12.72 -8.56
N PRO A 99 -21.22 -12.08 -7.79
CA PRO A 99 -20.88 -11.42 -6.54
C PRO A 99 -20.43 -12.41 -5.46
N CYS A 100 -19.43 -12.03 -4.67
CA CYS A 100 -18.90 -12.86 -3.57
C CYS A 100 -19.95 -13.11 -2.47
N ALA A 101 -20.84 -12.16 -2.21
CA ALA A 101 -21.96 -12.37 -1.29
C ALA A 101 -22.85 -13.55 -1.73
N ASN A 102 -23.17 -13.65 -3.02
CA ASN A 102 -23.94 -14.78 -3.54
C ASN A 102 -23.16 -16.10 -3.49
N ALA A 103 -21.84 -16.07 -3.72
CA ALA A 103 -21.01 -17.27 -3.60
C ALA A 103 -21.03 -17.84 -2.17
N LEU A 104 -20.93 -16.97 -1.16
CA LEU A 104 -21.04 -17.34 0.25
C LEU A 104 -22.43 -17.93 0.57
N VAL A 105 -23.51 -17.31 0.06
CA VAL A 105 -24.88 -17.84 0.19
C VAL A 105 -24.99 -19.24 -0.41
N ASN A 106 -24.53 -19.43 -1.64
CA ASN A 106 -24.64 -20.70 -2.35
C ASN A 106 -23.82 -21.81 -1.68
N ALA A 107 -22.68 -21.47 -1.07
CA ALA A 107 -21.88 -22.40 -0.29
C ALA A 107 -22.52 -22.79 1.05
N GLY A 108 -23.57 -22.08 1.48
CA GLY A 108 -24.29 -22.36 2.71
C GLY A 108 -23.50 -22.04 3.97
N VAL A 109 -22.62 -21.02 3.94
CA VAL A 109 -21.98 -20.52 5.17
C VAL A 109 -23.05 -20.02 6.14
N ALA A 110 -22.91 -20.30 7.43
CA ALA A 110 -23.90 -19.90 8.44
C ALA A 110 -23.66 -18.47 8.95
N ARG A 111 -22.40 -18.02 8.91
CA ARG A 111 -21.98 -16.76 9.51
C ARG A 111 -20.88 -16.08 8.72
N VAL A 112 -20.93 -14.76 8.64
CA VAL A 112 -19.90 -13.91 8.03
C VAL A 112 -19.47 -12.84 9.02
N VAL A 113 -18.16 -12.73 9.23
CA VAL A 113 -17.53 -11.69 10.06
C VAL A 113 -16.71 -10.80 9.13
N GLY A 114 -17.07 -9.52 9.06
CA GLY A 114 -16.43 -8.51 8.24
C GLY A 114 -15.60 -7.52 9.06
N ALA A 115 -14.47 -7.06 8.51
CA ALA A 115 -13.68 -5.98 9.09
C ALA A 115 -14.06 -4.60 8.54
N ALA A 116 -13.54 -4.23 7.37
CA ALA A 116 -13.86 -2.94 6.75
C ALA A 116 -15.13 -3.02 5.88
N SER A 117 -15.89 -1.93 5.85
CA SER A 117 -16.95 -1.73 4.86
C SER A 117 -16.36 -1.16 3.57
N ASP A 118 -16.96 -1.49 2.43
CA ASP A 118 -16.53 -0.92 1.15
C ASP A 118 -17.00 0.55 1.05
N PRO A 119 -16.10 1.53 0.79
CA PRO A 119 -16.49 2.93 0.63
C PRO A 119 -17.25 3.18 -0.68
N ASP A 120 -17.22 2.24 -1.64
CA ASP A 120 -17.96 2.34 -2.88
C ASP A 120 -19.48 2.34 -2.60
N PRO A 121 -20.23 3.41 -2.94
CA PRO A 121 -21.68 3.46 -2.74
C PRO A 121 -22.45 2.34 -3.46
N ARG A 122 -21.83 1.72 -4.47
CA ARG A 122 -22.39 0.57 -5.17
C ARG A 122 -22.36 -0.70 -4.32
N VAL A 123 -21.43 -0.83 -3.38
CA VAL A 123 -21.22 -2.01 -2.52
C VAL A 123 -21.69 -1.75 -1.10
N SER A 124 -21.41 -0.56 -0.55
CA SER A 124 -21.61 -0.20 0.85
C SER A 124 -22.93 -0.72 1.43
N GLY A 125 -22.83 -1.72 2.32
CA GLY A 125 -23.93 -2.37 3.03
C GLY A 125 -24.78 -3.36 2.22
N LYS A 126 -24.63 -3.43 0.90
CA LYS A 126 -25.43 -4.31 0.03
C LYS A 126 -24.96 -5.75 0.09
N GLY A 127 -23.67 -5.99 0.28
CA GLY A 127 -23.12 -7.34 0.43
C GLY A 127 -23.68 -7.98 1.69
N TYR A 128 -23.63 -7.24 2.80
CA TYR A 128 -24.22 -7.67 4.06
C TYR A 128 -25.75 -7.81 3.98
N ALA A 129 -26.45 -6.97 3.22
CA ALA A 129 -27.89 -7.11 3.02
C ALA A 129 -28.25 -8.42 2.30
N ILE A 130 -27.50 -8.81 1.25
CA ILE A 130 -27.69 -10.09 0.54
C ILE A 130 -27.51 -11.27 1.51
N LEU A 131 -26.45 -11.25 2.32
CA LEU A 131 -26.17 -12.32 3.30
C LEU A 131 -27.30 -12.43 4.33
N ARG A 132 -27.74 -11.32 4.92
CA ARG A 132 -28.83 -11.29 5.89
C ARG A 132 -30.15 -11.79 5.30
N ALA A 133 -30.47 -11.41 4.07
CA ALA A 133 -31.68 -11.85 3.37
C ALA A 133 -31.70 -13.38 3.14
N ALA A 134 -30.52 -14.00 3.03
CA ALA A 134 -30.37 -15.45 2.95
C ALA A 134 -30.35 -16.17 4.32
N GLY A 135 -30.53 -15.43 5.43
CA GLY A 135 -30.53 -15.98 6.79
C GLY A 135 -29.14 -16.19 7.40
N ILE A 136 -28.09 -15.61 6.80
CA ILE A 136 -26.71 -15.69 7.30
C ILE A 136 -26.50 -14.65 8.41
N GLU A 137 -25.90 -15.07 9.52
CA GLU A 137 -25.49 -14.14 10.59
C GLU A 137 -24.34 -13.25 10.10
N VAL A 138 -24.45 -11.94 10.29
CA VAL A 138 -23.40 -10.98 9.89
C VAL A 138 -22.94 -10.16 11.08
N VAL A 139 -21.63 -10.22 11.38
CA VAL A 139 -20.93 -9.35 12.31
C VAL A 139 -20.01 -8.43 11.54
N GLU A 140 -20.10 -7.13 11.78
CA GLU A 140 -19.32 -6.10 11.06
C GLU A 140 -18.32 -5.43 11.99
N LYS A 141 -17.33 -4.74 11.42
CA LYS A 141 -16.38 -3.85 12.12
C LYS A 141 -15.45 -4.56 13.11
N VAL A 142 -15.11 -5.82 12.85
CA VAL A 142 -14.08 -6.52 13.63
C VAL A 142 -12.69 -6.12 13.13
N LEU A 143 -11.89 -5.44 13.96
CA LEU A 143 -10.56 -4.90 13.56
C LEU A 143 -10.64 -3.92 12.37
N VAL A 144 -11.62 -3.02 12.42
CA VAL A 144 -11.88 -2.06 11.33
C VAL A 144 -10.72 -1.10 11.08
N GLU A 145 -10.04 -0.65 12.14
CA GLU A 145 -8.91 0.29 12.03
C GLU A 145 -7.72 -0.37 11.34
N GLU A 146 -7.38 -1.60 11.72
CA GLU A 146 -6.31 -2.38 11.12
C GLU A 146 -6.62 -2.74 9.65
N ALA A 147 -7.88 -3.06 9.35
CA ALA A 147 -8.30 -3.33 7.98
C ALA A 147 -8.25 -2.08 7.09
N ALA A 148 -8.70 -0.93 7.61
CA ALA A 148 -8.64 0.34 6.90
C ALA A 148 -7.20 0.78 6.64
N GLU A 149 -6.31 0.62 7.63
CA GLU A 149 -4.88 0.91 7.48
C GLU A 149 -4.26 0.06 6.38
N GLN A 150 -4.54 -1.25 6.35
CA GLN A 150 -3.94 -2.16 5.40
C GLN A 150 -4.48 -1.98 3.97
N MET A 151 -5.68 -1.42 3.82
CA MET A 151 -6.32 -1.13 2.53
C MET A 151 -6.30 0.37 2.19
N ALA A 152 -5.47 1.16 2.88
CA ALA A 152 -5.49 2.62 2.78
C ALA A 152 -5.37 3.10 1.33
N GLY A 153 -4.43 2.58 0.54
CA GLY A 153 -4.32 2.87 -0.89
C GLY A 153 -5.60 2.65 -1.70
N TYR A 154 -6.32 1.55 -1.46
CA TYR A 154 -7.60 1.30 -2.13
C TYR A 154 -8.70 2.29 -1.70
N LEU A 155 -8.78 2.55 -0.39
CA LEU A 155 -9.78 3.47 0.19
C LEU A 155 -9.55 4.90 -0.29
N ILE A 156 -8.30 5.39 -0.21
CA ILE A 156 -7.89 6.73 -0.66
C ILE A 156 -8.14 6.87 -2.16
N ARG A 157 -7.75 5.89 -2.99
CA ARG A 157 -8.01 5.97 -4.44
C ARG A 157 -9.50 6.01 -4.75
N SER A 158 -10.31 5.25 -4.01
CA SER A 158 -11.76 5.22 -4.22
C SER A 158 -12.42 6.54 -3.85
N MET A 159 -12.02 7.15 -2.73
CA MET A 159 -12.63 8.38 -2.18
C MET A 159 -12.02 9.67 -2.72
N LYS A 160 -10.69 9.75 -2.81
CA LYS A 160 -9.91 10.96 -3.14
C LYS A 160 -9.32 10.94 -4.55
N LYS A 161 -9.53 9.87 -5.32
CA LYS A 161 -9.08 9.72 -6.72
C LYS A 161 -7.56 9.80 -6.94
N ARG A 162 -6.78 9.60 -5.89
CA ARG A 162 -5.31 9.56 -5.90
C ARG A 162 -4.78 8.34 -5.14
N PRO A 163 -3.53 7.90 -5.33
CA PRO A 163 -2.93 6.86 -4.49
C PRO A 163 -2.71 7.36 -3.05
N GLU A 164 -2.58 6.42 -2.12
CA GLU A 164 -1.95 6.66 -0.82
C GLU A 164 -0.49 7.06 -1.04
N VAL A 165 -0.06 8.13 -0.37
CA VAL A 165 1.33 8.59 -0.41
C VAL A 165 2.02 8.25 0.90
N THR A 166 3.04 7.40 0.81
CA THR A 166 3.97 7.13 1.91
C THR A 166 5.25 7.93 1.70
N LEU A 167 5.51 8.93 2.56
CA LEU A 167 6.80 9.61 2.62
C LEU A 167 7.76 8.81 3.49
N LYS A 168 8.82 8.27 2.88
CA LYS A 168 9.88 7.57 3.61
C LYS A 168 11.17 8.39 3.62
N LEU A 169 11.73 8.61 4.80
CA LEU A 169 13.03 9.28 4.97
C LEU A 169 13.96 8.42 5.84
N ALA A 170 15.26 8.52 5.58
CA ALA A 170 16.31 8.00 6.45
C ALA A 170 17.11 9.21 6.97
N LEU A 171 17.16 9.35 8.29
CA LEU A 171 17.79 10.47 8.98
C LEU A 171 19.02 9.99 9.74
N SER A 172 20.09 10.77 9.72
CA SER A 172 21.20 10.63 10.66
C SER A 172 20.76 11.03 12.08
N SER A 173 21.61 10.79 13.07
CA SER A 173 21.32 11.19 14.46
C SER A 173 21.19 12.71 14.64
N ASP A 174 21.77 13.50 13.73
CA ASP A 174 21.65 14.96 13.63
C ASP A 174 20.60 15.45 12.60
N GLY A 175 19.67 14.57 12.17
CA GLY A 175 18.50 14.95 11.39
C GLY A 175 18.78 15.29 9.91
N LYS A 176 19.84 14.71 9.34
CA LYS A 176 20.24 14.93 7.94
C LYS A 176 19.91 13.72 7.07
N ILE A 177 19.68 13.96 5.78
CA ILE A 177 19.28 12.92 4.81
C ILE A 177 20.34 12.63 3.74
N GLY A 178 21.47 13.33 3.79
CA GLY A 178 22.55 13.19 2.81
C GLY A 178 23.49 14.39 2.82
N ARG A 179 24.36 14.47 1.80
CA ARG A 179 25.30 15.58 1.58
C ARG A 179 25.41 15.86 0.09
N HIS A 180 25.38 17.14 -0.29
CA HIS A 180 25.49 17.53 -1.70
C HIS A 180 26.78 16.99 -2.33
N GLY A 181 26.64 16.38 -3.52
CA GLY A 181 27.77 15.86 -4.29
C GLY A 181 28.42 14.59 -3.74
N ALA A 182 27.94 14.05 -2.61
CA ALA A 182 28.44 12.80 -2.04
C ALA A 182 27.77 11.55 -2.63
N GLY A 183 26.73 11.74 -3.46
CA GLY A 183 25.85 10.66 -3.92
C GLY A 183 25.20 9.93 -2.75
N GLN A 184 25.09 8.61 -2.84
CA GLN A 184 24.40 7.80 -1.85
C GLN A 184 25.18 7.75 -0.52
N VAL A 185 24.67 8.43 0.50
CA VAL A 185 25.17 8.34 1.88
C VAL A 185 24.44 7.22 2.62
N ALA A 186 25.19 6.25 3.15
CA ALA A 186 24.62 5.16 3.95
C ALA A 186 24.28 5.65 5.36
N ILE A 187 23.02 6.00 5.58
CA ILE A 187 22.52 6.47 6.88
C ILE A 187 22.09 5.30 7.77
N THR A 188 21.39 4.33 7.18
CA THR A 188 20.81 3.18 7.89
C THR A 188 21.48 1.88 7.51
N GLY A 189 21.52 0.93 8.44
CA GLY A 189 22.11 -0.39 8.27
C GLY A 189 21.30 -1.35 7.40
N ASP A 190 21.85 -2.55 7.20
CA ASP A 190 21.31 -3.58 6.30
C ASP A 190 19.91 -4.07 6.67
N ILE A 191 19.63 -4.17 7.97
CA ILE A 191 18.34 -4.65 8.46
C ILE A 191 17.24 -3.64 8.09
N ALA A 192 17.46 -2.34 8.34
CA ALA A 192 16.55 -1.29 7.92
C ALA A 192 16.40 -1.22 6.39
N ARG A 193 17.48 -1.40 5.62
CA ARG A 193 17.41 -1.44 4.15
C ARG A 193 16.54 -2.60 3.63
N ARG A 194 16.54 -3.75 4.31
CA ARG A 194 15.64 -4.88 3.97
C ARG A 194 14.18 -4.52 4.18
N GLU A 195 13.86 -3.78 5.24
CA GLU A 195 12.51 -3.28 5.48
C GLU A 195 12.07 -2.31 4.37
N VAL A 196 12.96 -1.39 3.94
CA VAL A 196 12.66 -0.50 2.79
C VAL A 196 12.38 -1.30 1.51
N TYR A 197 13.09 -2.40 1.27
CA TYR A 197 12.77 -3.27 0.13
C TYR A 197 11.41 -3.96 0.25
N LEU A 198 10.94 -4.29 1.47
CA LEU A 198 9.58 -4.80 1.67
C LEU A 198 8.55 -3.71 1.37
N MET A 199 8.78 -2.46 1.83
CA MET A 199 7.90 -1.33 1.49
C MET A 199 7.79 -1.11 -0.02
N ARG A 200 8.93 -1.17 -0.74
CA ARG A 200 8.93 -1.12 -2.21
C ARG A 200 8.14 -2.26 -2.82
N ALA A 201 8.25 -3.47 -2.28
CA ALA A 201 7.55 -4.66 -2.78
C ALA A 201 6.03 -4.64 -2.54
N GLU A 202 5.56 -3.81 -1.62
CA GLU A 202 4.13 -3.61 -1.31
C GLU A 202 3.54 -2.35 -1.99
N ALA A 203 4.37 -1.51 -2.60
CA ALA A 203 3.95 -0.29 -3.30
C ALA A 203 3.65 -0.53 -4.79
N ASP A 204 2.72 0.23 -5.38
CA ASP A 204 2.52 0.22 -6.83
C ASP A 204 3.54 1.10 -7.57
N GLY A 205 3.92 2.23 -6.94
CA GLY A 205 4.88 3.19 -7.47
C GLY A 205 5.94 3.59 -6.45
N ILE A 206 7.16 3.89 -6.93
CA ILE A 206 8.20 4.59 -6.18
C ILE A 206 8.56 5.89 -6.89
N LEU A 207 8.58 6.99 -6.13
CA LEU A 207 8.74 8.33 -6.67
C LEU A 207 9.97 9.01 -6.07
N VAL A 208 10.80 9.57 -6.96
CA VAL A 208 11.94 10.42 -6.60
C VAL A 208 11.96 11.71 -7.42
N GLY A 209 12.65 12.71 -6.88
CA GLY A 209 13.04 13.89 -7.66
C GLY A 209 14.16 13.57 -8.64
N ILE A 210 14.20 14.27 -9.76
CA ILE A 210 15.33 14.21 -10.68
C ILE A 210 16.68 14.54 -10.02
N GLY A 211 16.71 15.40 -8.98
CA GLY A 211 17.94 15.65 -8.22
C GLY A 211 18.53 14.36 -7.64
N THR A 212 17.71 13.57 -6.94
CA THR A 212 18.07 12.24 -6.43
C THR A 212 18.51 11.31 -7.56
N ALA A 213 17.80 11.30 -8.68
CA ALA A 213 18.16 10.45 -9.81
C ALA A 213 19.52 10.80 -10.43
N LEU A 214 19.86 12.10 -10.49
CA LEU A 214 21.15 12.57 -11.01
C LEU A 214 22.30 12.35 -10.02
N GLU A 215 22.07 12.54 -8.72
CA GLU A 215 23.10 12.43 -7.68
C GLU A 215 23.41 10.97 -7.33
N ASP A 216 22.39 10.12 -7.21
CA ASP A 216 22.56 8.75 -6.70
C ASP A 216 22.54 7.68 -7.80
N ASP A 217 22.05 8.02 -9.00
CA ASP A 217 21.76 7.09 -10.10
C ASP A 217 21.12 5.76 -9.60
N PRO A 218 19.97 5.82 -8.88
CA PRO A 218 19.41 4.67 -8.21
C PRO A 218 18.68 3.75 -9.20
N ALA A 219 18.71 2.44 -8.95
CA ALA A 219 17.88 1.50 -9.73
C ALA A 219 16.39 1.52 -9.30
N LEU A 220 16.12 1.90 -8.05
CA LEU A 220 14.80 1.90 -7.40
C LEU A 220 14.05 0.55 -7.49
N THR A 221 14.80 -0.55 -7.43
CA THR A 221 14.27 -1.92 -7.47
C THR A 221 14.20 -2.55 -6.08
N VAL A 222 13.40 -3.62 -5.97
CA VAL A 222 13.43 -4.58 -4.86
C VAL A 222 14.60 -5.55 -5.08
N ARG A 223 15.41 -5.75 -4.04
CA ARG A 223 16.60 -6.62 -4.09
C ARG A 223 16.58 -7.74 -3.03
N LEU A 224 15.41 -8.02 -2.48
CA LEU A 224 15.22 -9.13 -1.55
C LEU A 224 15.13 -10.44 -2.34
N PRO A 225 15.86 -11.49 -1.93
CA PRO A 225 15.78 -12.80 -2.57
C PRO A 225 14.35 -13.32 -2.69
N GLY A 226 13.92 -13.63 -3.91
CA GLY A 226 12.59 -14.17 -4.22
C GLY A 226 11.48 -13.11 -4.37
N LEU A 227 11.79 -11.82 -4.19
CA LEU A 227 10.84 -10.70 -4.35
C LEU A 227 11.29 -9.69 -5.41
N GLU A 228 12.33 -9.98 -6.20
CA GLU A 228 12.90 -9.07 -7.19
C GLU A 228 11.87 -8.64 -8.27
N ASN A 229 10.93 -9.53 -8.57
CA ASN A 229 9.82 -9.31 -9.50
C ASN A 229 8.68 -8.45 -8.92
N ARG A 230 8.81 -7.97 -7.68
CA ARG A 230 7.84 -7.08 -7.02
C ARG A 230 8.31 -5.62 -7.02
N SER A 231 9.24 -5.25 -7.89
CA SER A 231 9.70 -3.86 -7.96
C SER A 231 8.55 -2.94 -8.42
N PRO A 232 8.30 -1.81 -7.71
CA PRO A 232 7.22 -0.89 -8.05
C PRO A 232 7.55 -0.12 -9.33
N ALA A 233 6.53 0.42 -10.00
CA ALA A 233 6.75 1.34 -11.11
C ALA A 233 7.58 2.54 -10.66
N ARG A 234 8.61 2.91 -11.42
CA ARG A 234 9.55 3.96 -11.03
C ARG A 234 9.10 5.28 -11.64
N ILE A 235 9.01 6.32 -10.83
CA ILE A 235 8.48 7.63 -11.22
C ILE A 235 9.54 8.69 -10.90
N VAL A 236 9.94 9.46 -11.92
CA VAL A 236 10.89 10.57 -11.76
C VAL A 236 10.20 11.89 -12.02
N LEU A 237 10.24 12.77 -11.01
CA LEU A 237 9.81 14.15 -11.14
C LEU A 237 10.86 14.97 -11.90
N ASP A 238 10.69 15.09 -13.22
CA ASP A 238 11.65 15.72 -14.13
C ASP A 238 11.02 16.54 -15.27
N ARG A 239 10.44 17.69 -14.93
CA ARG A 239 9.79 18.61 -15.89
C ARG A 239 10.55 18.83 -17.20
N GLN A 240 11.89 18.83 -17.16
CA GLN A 240 12.76 19.22 -18.28
C GLN A 240 13.46 18.01 -18.93
N ILE A 241 13.09 16.77 -18.57
CA ILE A 241 13.62 15.53 -19.15
C ILE A 241 15.16 15.50 -19.09
N ARG A 242 15.72 15.89 -17.94
CA ARG A 242 17.15 15.92 -17.65
C ARG A 242 17.75 14.54 -17.40
N LEU A 243 16.94 13.53 -17.10
CA LEU A 243 17.40 12.17 -16.82
C LEU A 243 18.35 11.67 -17.94
N PRO A 244 19.56 11.19 -17.61
CA PRO A 244 20.47 10.64 -18.59
C PRO A 244 19.96 9.31 -19.15
N GLU A 245 20.13 9.12 -20.46
CA GLU A 245 19.82 7.85 -21.15
C GLU A 245 20.63 6.68 -20.58
N ALA A 246 21.87 6.93 -20.12
CA ALA A 246 22.74 5.92 -19.52
C ALA A 246 22.40 5.58 -18.05
N SER A 247 21.35 6.17 -17.45
CA SER A 247 21.01 5.93 -16.05
C SER A 247 20.60 4.47 -15.77
N LYS A 248 20.77 4.03 -14.51
CA LYS A 248 20.24 2.72 -14.04
C LYS A 248 18.73 2.62 -14.19
N LEU A 249 18.03 3.75 -14.15
CA LEU A 249 16.60 3.80 -14.36
C LEU A 249 16.23 3.38 -15.79
N VAL A 250 16.85 4.01 -16.78
CA VAL A 250 16.60 3.73 -18.21
C VAL A 250 17.09 2.33 -18.59
N SER A 251 18.29 1.94 -18.20
CA SER A 251 18.83 0.59 -18.50
C SER A 251 18.04 -0.56 -17.88
N GLY A 252 17.30 -0.33 -16.79
CA GLY A 252 16.46 -1.34 -16.13
C GLY A 252 15.01 -1.42 -16.63
N ILE A 253 14.65 -0.69 -17.68
CA ILE A 253 13.24 -0.47 -18.07
C ILE A 253 12.49 -1.72 -18.54
N ASP A 254 13.18 -2.67 -19.17
CA ASP A 254 12.59 -3.93 -19.60
C ASP A 254 12.11 -4.81 -18.43
N ARG A 255 12.64 -4.55 -17.22
CA ARG A 255 12.27 -5.29 -16.00
C ARG A 255 11.20 -4.58 -15.19
N VAL A 256 11.24 -3.24 -15.15
CA VAL A 256 10.39 -2.43 -14.27
C VAL A 256 9.98 -1.16 -15.03
N PRO A 257 8.69 -0.83 -15.12
CA PRO A 257 8.24 0.39 -15.79
C PRO A 257 8.94 1.65 -15.24
N LEU A 258 9.19 2.61 -16.13
CA LEU A 258 9.71 3.94 -15.81
C LEU A 258 8.77 5.01 -16.38
N TYR A 259 8.28 5.87 -15.49
CA TYR A 259 7.51 7.05 -15.79
C TYR A 259 8.33 8.31 -15.51
N ILE A 260 8.30 9.26 -16.43
CA ILE A 260 8.88 10.60 -16.25
C ILE A 260 7.78 11.64 -16.40
N THR A 261 7.69 12.54 -15.43
CA THR A 261 6.83 13.73 -15.56
C THR A 261 7.49 14.73 -16.50
N ALA A 262 6.82 15.20 -17.55
CA ALA A 262 7.37 16.21 -18.45
C ALA A 262 6.42 17.40 -18.59
N SER A 263 6.96 18.62 -18.56
CA SER A 263 6.21 19.81 -18.96
C SER A 263 6.16 19.92 -20.48
N LEU A 264 5.16 20.66 -21.01
CA LEU A 264 5.02 20.92 -22.45
C LEU A 264 6.24 21.61 -23.07
N GLU A 265 6.98 22.38 -22.27
CA GLU A 265 8.17 23.12 -22.68
C GLU A 265 9.45 22.27 -22.76
N ALA A 266 9.37 20.98 -22.39
CA ALA A 266 10.54 20.11 -22.40
C ALA A 266 11.04 19.82 -23.83
N ASP A 267 12.35 19.58 -23.97
CA ASP A 267 12.97 19.30 -25.27
C ASP A 267 12.34 18.07 -25.96
N PRO A 268 11.68 18.24 -27.12
CA PRO A 268 11.02 17.15 -27.83
C PRO A 268 12.01 16.10 -28.36
N LEU A 269 13.26 16.46 -28.64
CA LEU A 269 14.28 15.51 -29.07
C LEU A 269 14.69 14.59 -27.93
N ARG A 270 14.92 15.15 -26.73
CA ARG A 270 15.22 14.35 -25.53
C ARG A 270 14.06 13.43 -25.17
N ARG A 271 12.82 13.94 -25.28
CA ARG A 271 11.62 13.12 -25.12
C ARG A 271 11.62 11.93 -26.08
N SER A 272 11.80 12.18 -27.38
CA SER A 272 11.80 11.13 -28.40
C SER A 272 12.89 10.07 -28.20
N VAL A 273 14.08 10.47 -27.71
CA VAL A 273 15.16 9.53 -27.38
C VAL A 273 14.72 8.60 -26.23
N LEU A 274 14.21 9.14 -25.13
CA LEU A 274 13.78 8.33 -23.99
C LEU A 274 12.52 7.51 -24.28
N GLU A 275 11.57 8.02 -25.07
CA GLU A 275 10.40 7.25 -25.53
C GLU A 275 10.82 6.02 -26.33
N ARG A 276 11.83 6.16 -27.21
CA ARG A 276 12.40 5.01 -27.95
C ARG A 276 13.10 3.99 -27.04
N ALA A 277 13.64 4.44 -25.91
CA ALA A 277 14.17 3.55 -24.87
C ALA A 277 13.06 2.89 -24.03
N GLY A 278 11.77 3.19 -24.26
CA GLY A 278 10.64 2.59 -23.56
C GLY A 278 10.09 3.43 -22.39
N VAL A 279 10.64 4.62 -22.15
CA VAL A 279 10.19 5.52 -21.08
C VAL A 279 8.77 5.99 -21.37
N ARG A 280 7.90 5.92 -20.35
CA ARG A 280 6.54 6.45 -20.42
C ARG A 280 6.53 7.86 -19.84
N PHE A 281 5.78 8.75 -20.47
CA PHE A 281 5.68 10.13 -20.02
C PHE A 281 4.31 10.41 -19.41
N ILE A 282 4.31 11.12 -18.29
CA ILE A 282 3.12 11.74 -17.71
C ILE A 282 3.24 13.23 -17.99
N GLY A 283 2.26 13.78 -18.72
CA GLY A 283 2.20 15.22 -18.93
C GLY A 283 1.94 15.89 -17.59
N THR A 284 2.68 16.94 -17.28
CA THR A 284 2.49 17.65 -16.00
C THR A 284 2.27 19.12 -16.21
N GLU A 285 1.24 19.62 -15.54
CA GLU A 285 1.04 21.04 -15.32
C GLU A 285 2.03 21.58 -14.29
N THR A 286 2.15 22.89 -14.25
CA THR A 286 3.15 23.57 -13.45
C THR A 286 2.48 24.58 -12.55
N HIS A 287 2.71 24.47 -11.25
CA HIS A 287 2.24 25.42 -10.25
C HIS A 287 3.45 26.05 -9.55
N GLU A 288 3.51 27.38 -9.48
CA GLU A 288 4.61 28.14 -8.85
C GLU A 288 6.03 27.70 -9.25
N GLY A 289 6.23 27.30 -10.52
CA GLY A 289 7.53 26.81 -10.99
C GLY A 289 7.90 25.38 -10.55
N GLY A 290 6.99 24.67 -9.87
CA GLY A 290 7.03 23.23 -9.55
C GLY A 290 6.13 22.37 -10.44
N ILE A 291 6.12 21.05 -10.23
CA ILE A 291 5.09 20.17 -10.79
C ILE A 291 3.84 20.32 -9.94
N ALA A 292 2.67 20.42 -10.56
CA ALA A 292 1.40 20.37 -9.85
C ALA A 292 1.19 18.92 -9.32
N LEU A 293 1.54 18.69 -8.05
CA LEU A 293 1.52 17.37 -7.43
C LEU A 293 0.11 16.76 -7.26
N PRO A 294 -0.97 17.53 -6.97
CA PRO A 294 -2.31 16.97 -6.84
C PRO A 294 -2.77 16.31 -8.14
N GLU A 295 -2.63 17.00 -9.26
CA GLU A 295 -2.98 16.53 -10.60
C GLU A 295 -2.13 15.33 -11.00
N LEU A 296 -0.82 15.35 -10.70
CA LEU A 296 0.04 14.19 -10.91
C LEU A 296 -0.47 12.96 -10.13
N LEU A 297 -0.89 13.14 -8.87
CA LEU A 297 -1.39 12.03 -8.07
C LEU A 297 -2.75 11.52 -8.59
N GLU A 298 -3.61 12.39 -9.13
CA GLU A 298 -4.82 11.97 -9.83
C GLU A 298 -4.50 11.14 -11.08
N ASP A 299 -3.53 11.58 -11.90
CA ASP A 299 -3.06 10.83 -13.07
C ASP A 299 -2.50 9.45 -12.70
N LEU A 300 -1.71 9.36 -11.62
CA LEU A 300 -1.21 8.08 -11.12
C LEU A 300 -2.35 7.18 -10.62
N GLY A 301 -3.37 7.77 -9.97
CA GLY A 301 -4.58 7.07 -9.56
C GLY A 301 -5.38 6.54 -10.76
N ALA A 302 -5.47 7.32 -11.84
CA ALA A 302 -6.12 6.96 -13.10
C ALA A 302 -5.36 5.84 -13.86
N LEU A 303 -4.02 5.81 -13.76
CA LEU A 303 -3.19 4.68 -14.21
C LEU A 303 -3.38 3.42 -13.36
N GLY A 304 -4.15 3.50 -12.28
CA GLY A 304 -4.52 2.38 -11.43
C GLY A 304 -3.61 2.14 -10.23
N MET A 305 -2.67 3.05 -9.94
CA MET A 305 -1.83 2.95 -8.75
C MET A 305 -2.66 3.28 -7.50
N ALA A 306 -2.65 2.40 -6.52
CA ALA A 306 -3.29 2.59 -5.22
C ALA A 306 -2.29 3.14 -4.19
N SER A 307 -0.99 2.89 -4.33
CA SER A 307 0.03 3.40 -3.40
C SER A 307 1.30 3.88 -4.10
N VAL A 308 1.87 4.98 -3.59
CA VAL A 308 3.15 5.55 -4.04
C VAL A 308 4.05 5.77 -2.84
N LEU A 309 5.24 5.19 -2.90
CA LEU A 309 6.33 5.40 -1.96
C LEU A 309 7.21 6.55 -2.44
N VAL A 310 7.23 7.65 -1.70
CA VAL A 310 8.09 8.81 -1.96
C VAL A 310 9.40 8.64 -1.19
N GLU A 311 10.48 8.36 -1.92
CA GLU A 311 11.87 8.36 -1.42
C GLU A 311 12.65 9.58 -1.95
N GLY A 312 11.95 10.67 -2.26
CA GLY A 312 12.55 11.88 -2.83
C GLY A 312 13.42 12.64 -1.84
N GLY A 313 14.48 13.30 -2.34
CA GLY A 313 15.30 14.20 -1.54
C GLY A 313 14.50 15.37 -0.92
N ALA A 314 15.16 16.17 -0.07
CA ALA A 314 14.52 17.16 0.80
C ALA A 314 13.47 18.03 0.08
N LYS A 315 13.77 18.52 -1.13
CA LYS A 315 12.83 19.37 -1.90
C LYS A 315 11.51 18.68 -2.24
N VAL A 316 11.57 17.40 -2.65
CA VAL A 316 10.35 16.64 -2.98
C VAL A 316 9.56 16.34 -1.71
N ALA A 317 10.24 15.89 -0.66
CA ALA A 317 9.62 15.65 0.64
C ALA A 317 8.91 16.92 1.17
N SER A 318 9.59 18.08 1.13
CA SER A 318 9.00 19.37 1.50
C SER A 318 7.76 19.72 0.67
N ALA A 319 7.78 19.51 -0.64
CA ALA A 319 6.65 19.84 -1.51
C ALA A 319 5.41 18.99 -1.17
N PHE A 320 5.57 17.68 -1.05
CA PHE A 320 4.47 16.79 -0.64
C PHE A 320 3.90 17.14 0.75
N LEU A 321 4.76 17.52 1.70
CA LEU A 321 4.33 17.94 3.03
C LEU A 321 3.60 19.28 3.01
N ALA A 322 4.13 20.27 2.27
CA ALA A 322 3.55 21.61 2.17
C ALA A 322 2.15 21.59 1.53
N GLU A 323 1.95 20.72 0.54
CA GLU A 323 0.65 20.54 -0.12
C GLU A 323 -0.29 19.59 0.63
N GLY A 324 0.14 19.05 1.79
CA GLY A 324 -0.68 18.17 2.61
C GLY A 324 -1.01 16.82 1.95
N LEU A 325 -0.20 16.39 0.98
CA LEU A 325 -0.45 15.21 0.14
C LEU A 325 0.08 13.90 0.73
N VAL A 326 0.82 13.95 1.83
CA VAL A 326 1.31 12.76 2.55
C VAL A 326 0.20 12.17 3.42
N ASP A 327 -0.02 10.86 3.29
CA ASP A 327 -0.97 10.11 4.13
C ASP A 327 -0.25 9.29 5.21
N ARG A 328 0.98 8.85 4.92
CA ARG A 328 1.82 8.05 5.83
C ARG A 328 3.24 8.58 5.86
N ILE A 329 3.80 8.71 7.04
CA ILE A 329 5.20 9.12 7.26
C ILE A 329 5.94 7.94 7.87
N VAL A 330 7.06 7.58 7.26
CA VAL A 330 7.98 6.55 7.74
C VAL A 330 9.36 7.18 7.92
N LEU A 331 9.83 7.22 9.16
CA LEU A 331 11.17 7.70 9.47
C LEU A 331 12.02 6.54 9.97
N PHE A 332 13.17 6.36 9.33
CA PHE A 332 14.28 5.60 9.88
C PHE A 332 15.31 6.58 10.42
N GLN A 333 15.90 6.28 11.57
CA GLN A 333 17.02 7.07 12.09
C GLN A 333 18.21 6.18 12.43
N GLY A 334 19.34 6.46 11.77
CA GLY A 334 20.62 5.82 12.01
C GLY A 334 21.39 6.47 13.17
N PRO A 335 22.37 5.76 13.76
CA PRO A 335 23.08 6.22 14.96
C PRO A 335 24.13 7.30 14.67
N GLU A 336 24.68 7.34 13.45
CA GLU A 336 25.76 8.24 13.07
C GLU A 336 25.26 9.62 12.63
N ALA A 337 26.05 10.66 12.90
CA ALA A 337 25.79 12.01 12.45
C ALA A 337 26.45 12.26 11.08
N ILE A 338 25.79 13.02 10.20
CA ILE A 338 26.41 13.49 8.95
C ILE A 338 27.26 14.74 9.22
N GLY A 339 26.84 15.57 10.17
CA GLY A 339 27.54 16.78 10.57
C GLY A 339 27.36 17.95 9.59
N GLU A 340 28.29 18.91 9.68
CA GLU A 340 28.26 20.14 8.91
C GLU A 340 28.19 19.89 7.40
N GLY A 341 27.43 20.73 6.68
CA GLY A 341 27.16 20.55 5.26
C GLY A 341 26.15 19.43 4.92
N GLY A 342 25.59 18.75 5.92
CA GLY A 342 24.50 17.80 5.73
C GLY A 342 23.19 18.47 5.32
N ILE A 343 22.49 17.84 4.36
CA ILE A 343 21.17 18.25 3.88
C ILE A 343 20.16 17.97 4.98
N ALA A 344 19.51 19.02 5.51
CA ALA A 344 18.53 18.88 6.57
C ALA A 344 17.28 18.13 6.08
N SER A 345 16.77 17.23 6.91
CA SER A 345 15.44 16.66 6.72
C SER A 345 14.38 17.75 6.91
N PRO A 346 13.30 17.78 6.11
CA PRO A 346 12.21 18.73 6.32
C PRO A 346 11.34 18.41 7.55
N ILE A 347 11.43 17.18 8.08
CA ILE A 347 10.73 16.71 9.28
C ILE A 347 11.61 15.76 10.09
N ASP A 348 11.32 15.61 11.37
CA ASP A 348 11.90 14.59 12.24
C ASP A 348 10.81 14.00 13.16
N ALA A 349 11.17 13.04 14.02
CA ALA A 349 10.22 12.36 14.90
C ALA A 349 9.54 13.27 15.94
N ASN A 350 10.12 14.45 16.23
CA ASN A 350 9.58 15.45 17.15
C ASN A 350 8.76 16.53 16.40
N HIS A 351 8.94 16.67 15.09
CA HIS A 351 8.31 17.67 14.25
C HIS A 351 7.47 17.03 13.13
N ILE A 352 6.54 16.16 13.53
CA ILE A 352 5.54 15.57 12.63
C ILE A 352 4.38 16.57 12.43
N PRO A 353 3.90 16.80 11.19
CA PRO A 353 2.77 17.69 10.95
C PRO A 353 1.51 17.31 11.74
N ALA A 354 0.65 18.29 12.01
CA ALA A 354 -0.64 18.05 12.65
C ALA A 354 -1.52 17.09 11.83
N GLY A 355 -2.39 16.35 12.51
CA GLY A 355 -3.31 15.38 11.89
C GLY A 355 -2.71 13.98 11.67
N PHE A 356 -1.46 13.76 12.06
CA PHE A 356 -0.85 12.44 12.08
C PHE A 356 -0.86 11.84 13.48
N ARG A 357 -1.22 10.57 13.59
CA ARG A 357 -1.08 9.77 14.81
C ARG A 357 0.07 8.78 14.65
N LYS A 358 0.85 8.59 15.71
CA LYS A 358 1.90 7.55 15.72
C LYS A 358 1.23 6.18 15.71
N LEU A 359 1.59 5.37 14.73
CA LEU A 359 1.05 4.03 14.54
C LEU A 359 1.89 2.99 15.27
N ARG A 360 3.21 3.02 15.06
CA ARG A 360 4.13 2.07 15.68
C ARG A 360 5.56 2.58 15.70
N GLU A 361 6.35 1.95 16.57
CA GLU A 361 7.80 2.11 16.64
C GLU A 361 8.45 0.73 16.63
N MET A 362 9.60 0.64 15.97
CA MET A 362 10.37 -0.60 15.85
C MET A 362 11.86 -0.28 15.89
N ARG A 363 12.69 -1.31 16.01
CA ARG A 363 14.14 -1.21 15.84
C ARG A 363 14.60 -2.25 14.84
N PHE A 364 15.50 -1.85 13.95
CA PHE A 364 16.08 -2.70 12.91
C PHE A 364 17.59 -2.70 13.05
N GLY A 365 18.11 -3.57 13.92
CA GLY A 365 19.50 -3.46 14.36
C GLY A 365 19.67 -2.21 15.24
N GLU A 366 20.60 -1.34 14.88
CA GLU A 366 20.85 -0.07 15.60
C GLU A 366 19.92 1.06 15.14
N ASP A 367 19.28 0.91 13.98
CA ASP A 367 18.38 1.91 13.43
C ASP A 367 17.05 1.92 14.18
N SER A 368 16.55 3.11 14.51
CA SER A 368 15.18 3.28 14.98
C SER A 368 14.23 3.49 13.80
N TYR A 369 12.99 3.05 13.99
CA TYR A 369 11.90 3.19 13.04
C TYR A 369 10.67 3.73 13.74
N ALA A 370 10.03 4.69 13.13
CA ALA A 370 8.73 5.18 13.57
C ALA A 370 7.84 5.49 12.37
N GLU A 371 6.55 5.20 12.56
CA GLU A 371 5.54 5.37 11.52
C GLU A 371 4.35 6.14 12.06
N TRP A 372 3.84 7.04 11.23
CA TRP A 372 2.65 7.83 11.48
C TRP A 372 1.70 7.75 10.31
N VAL A 373 0.41 7.78 10.61
CA VAL A 373 -0.66 7.75 9.61
C VAL A 373 -1.63 8.90 9.86
N ARG A 374 -2.22 9.40 8.78
CA ARG A 374 -3.40 10.28 8.82
C ARG A 374 -4.65 9.42 8.70
N ASP A 375 -5.70 9.78 9.42
CA ASP A 375 -6.99 9.11 9.26
C ASP A 375 -7.56 9.41 7.86
N ILE A 376 -8.18 8.39 7.25
CA ILE A 376 -8.54 8.38 5.82
C ILE A 376 -9.78 9.21 5.53
#